data_AF-A0A9D9AEQ9-F1
#
_entry.id   AF-A0A9D9AEQ9-F1
#
_cell.length_a   1.000
_cell.length_b   1.000
_cell.length_c   1.000
_cell.angle_alpha   90.00
_cell.angle_beta   90.00
_cell.angle_gamma   90.00
#
_symmetry.space_group_name_H-M   'P 1'
#
loop_
_entity.id
_entity.type
_entity.pdbx_description
1 polymer ?
#
loop_
_entity_poly.entity_id
_entity_poly.type
_entity_poly.pdbx_seq_one_letter_code
_entity_poly.pdbx_strand_id
1 'polypeptide(L)'
;MAVQYKSFRDRGVYIGFQGRAVEMLRCRSPRDPEFGDFEAIVPNFGGTDMGRVSNDLVMPFRDVPNWSDLIGRDKLLHERVSYSYSERQGHLDPITIRDMRLQADLEAGDERDKRLAENEISITRIDIQNAFLEILAMFGRKYAEIKGESQLRSVNRQVLMSLSDSNPADMLHLVRIIVGAVVSGASISRDELQGRLDTLADYAAPICSLVTEDSTRSVGFLSRQMRLLEQLREGVAEYCSVQRIEEVMEAGRVVVFNLDTFIEYTMERAHTIKAAVLDDRYYLNDKKYEGLLKLIRDERIKISFALDGWAGHATRWLSVGEDDVSARNAVLTFILRQMPAPPQELDDFVERKFGGHNPMSMRGRIVKEMHSWMDDSLDQEIYRRVMHVRTGVDPLADRMRPATPDLQRAIKRAISATS
;
A
#
# COMPACT_ATOMS: atom_id res chain seq x y z
N MET A 1 1.08 -8.18 23.36
CA MET A 1 1.86 -6.95 23.59
C MET A 1 1.43 -5.94 22.54
N ALA A 2 1.24 -4.68 22.91
CA ALA A 2 0.90 -3.64 21.97
C ALA A 2 2.19 -3.17 21.26
N VAL A 3 2.24 -3.20 19.93
CA VAL A 3 3.44 -2.99 19.10
C VAL A 3 3.34 -1.67 18.35
N GLN A 4 4.23 -0.72 18.65
CA GLN A 4 4.42 0.48 17.82
C GLN A 4 5.47 0.19 16.75
N TYR A 5 5.12 0.40 15.47
CA TYR A 5 6.05 0.24 14.35
C TYR A 5 6.81 1.54 14.10
N LYS A 6 8.14 1.53 14.25
CA LYS A 6 8.96 2.74 14.02
C LYS A 6 9.12 3.08 12.54
N SER A 7 9.27 2.06 11.72
CA SER A 7 9.48 2.17 10.27
C SER A 7 8.70 1.10 9.54
N PHE A 8 8.60 1.23 8.22
CA PHE A 8 8.01 0.19 7.39
C PHE A 8 8.68 -1.17 7.53
N ARG A 9 10.01 -1.19 7.72
CA ARG A 9 10.76 -2.44 7.94
C ARG A 9 10.39 -3.09 9.27
N ASP A 10 10.17 -2.28 10.31
CA ASP A 10 9.72 -2.76 11.62
C ASP A 10 8.25 -3.23 11.60
N ARG A 11 7.41 -2.76 10.66
CA ARG A 11 6.08 -3.33 10.41
C ARG A 11 6.13 -4.73 9.77
N GLY A 12 7.23 -5.06 9.09
CA GLY A 12 7.42 -6.32 8.40
C GLY A 12 6.83 -6.37 7.00
N VAL A 13 7.23 -7.40 6.27
CA VAL A 13 6.89 -7.71 4.89
C VAL A 13 5.77 -8.73 4.85
N TYR A 14 4.74 -8.49 4.04
CA TYR A 14 3.66 -9.42 3.78
C TYR A 14 4.18 -10.68 3.07
N ILE A 15 3.93 -11.85 3.67
CA ILE A 15 4.40 -13.13 3.12
C ILE A 15 3.49 -13.63 2.00
N GLY A 16 2.18 -13.42 2.13
CA GLY A 16 1.20 -13.84 1.15
C GLY A 16 0.97 -15.34 1.10
N PHE A 17 0.71 -15.93 2.27
CA PHE A 17 0.11 -17.26 2.35
C PHE A 17 -1.33 -17.24 1.83
N GLN A 18 -1.82 -18.38 1.34
CA GLN A 18 -3.19 -18.54 0.86
C GLN A 18 -4.14 -19.00 1.97
N GLY A 19 -3.62 -19.61 3.03
CA GLY A 19 -4.42 -20.04 4.19
C GLY A 19 -5.08 -18.87 4.93
N ARG A 20 -6.40 -18.92 5.14
CA ARG A 20 -7.21 -17.81 5.71
C ARG A 20 -6.69 -17.27 7.05
N ALA A 21 -6.15 -18.12 7.93
CA ALA A 21 -5.68 -17.72 9.26
C ALA A 21 -4.38 -16.90 9.20
N VAL A 22 -3.56 -17.11 8.16
CA VAL A 22 -2.23 -16.53 8.01
C VAL A 22 -2.10 -15.71 6.72
N GLU A 23 -3.22 -15.45 6.04
CA GLU A 23 -3.25 -14.76 4.75
C GLU A 23 -2.56 -13.41 4.81
N MET A 24 -2.87 -12.62 5.84
CA MET A 24 -2.34 -11.27 6.05
C MET A 24 -1.09 -11.24 6.92
N LEU A 25 -0.46 -12.40 7.16
CA LEU A 25 0.73 -12.52 7.97
C LEU A 25 1.90 -11.74 7.37
N ARG A 26 2.58 -11.00 8.24
CA ARG A 26 3.81 -10.29 7.94
C ARG A 26 4.99 -10.93 8.65
N CYS A 27 6.17 -10.73 8.12
CA CYS A 27 7.42 -11.24 8.65
C CYS A 27 8.44 -10.11 8.75
N ARG A 28 9.18 -10.04 9.86
CA ARG A 28 10.25 -9.06 10.04
C ARG A 28 11.47 -9.67 10.69
N SER A 29 12.60 -8.98 10.56
CA SER A 29 13.77 -9.22 11.40
C SER A 29 13.36 -9.10 12.88
N PRO A 30 13.84 -10.00 13.75
CA PRO A 30 13.52 -9.95 15.16
C PRO A 30 14.03 -8.64 15.78
N ARG A 31 13.27 -8.10 16.74
CA ARG A 31 13.69 -6.89 17.45
C ARG A 31 14.85 -7.17 18.40
N ASP A 32 14.89 -8.39 18.92
CA ASP A 32 16.00 -8.93 19.68
C ASP A 32 16.92 -9.74 18.75
N PRO A 33 18.14 -9.28 18.44
CA PRO A 33 19.06 -9.99 17.57
C PRO A 33 19.49 -11.37 18.13
N GLU A 34 19.34 -11.61 19.43
CA GLU A 34 19.61 -12.93 20.03
C GLU A 34 18.55 -13.96 19.66
N PHE A 35 17.38 -13.51 19.21
CA PHE A 35 16.38 -14.37 18.57
C PHE A 35 16.87 -14.75 17.17
N GLY A 36 17.40 -15.96 17.02
CA GLY A 36 17.91 -16.50 15.75
C GLY A 36 16.84 -16.90 14.72
N ASP A 37 15.68 -16.23 14.72
CA ASP A 37 14.56 -16.50 13.81
C ASP A 37 13.84 -15.19 13.47
N PHE A 38 13.10 -15.19 12.35
CA PHE A 38 12.21 -14.09 12.03
C PHE A 38 11.02 -14.00 13.01
N GLU A 39 10.43 -12.81 13.12
CA GLU A 39 9.16 -12.62 13.82
C GLU A 39 8.01 -12.64 12.80
N ALA A 40 7.06 -13.56 12.99
CA ALA A 40 5.75 -13.52 12.37
C ALA A 40 4.85 -12.52 13.11
N ILE A 41 4.21 -11.64 12.35
CA ILE A 41 3.25 -10.65 12.79
C ILE A 41 1.91 -11.01 12.16
N VAL A 42 0.95 -11.39 13.00
CA VAL A 42 -0.40 -11.70 12.57
C VAL A 42 -1.27 -10.50 12.92
N PRO A 43 -1.92 -9.86 11.92
CA PRO A 43 -2.77 -8.72 12.21
C PRO A 43 -3.94 -9.14 13.09
N ASN A 44 -4.07 -8.48 14.23
CA ASN A 44 -5.08 -8.83 15.23
C ASN A 44 -6.01 -7.65 15.49
N PHE A 45 -7.27 -7.99 15.73
CA PHE A 45 -8.34 -7.07 15.98
C PHE A 45 -8.50 -6.84 17.49
N GLY A 46 -7.62 -6.01 18.07
CA GLY A 46 -7.78 -5.49 19.42
C GLY A 46 -8.12 -4.00 19.40
N GLY A 47 -9.15 -3.58 20.13
CA GLY A 47 -9.45 -2.16 20.33
C GLY A 47 -8.62 -1.57 21.49
N THR A 48 -7.55 -0.83 21.19
CA THR A 48 -6.85 -0.01 22.20
C THR A 48 -6.94 1.46 21.83
N ASP A 49 -7.28 2.31 22.81
CA ASP A 49 -7.23 3.78 22.69
C ASP A 49 -5.80 4.34 22.84
N MET A 50 -4.81 3.45 22.97
CA MET A 50 -3.42 3.78 23.23
C MET A 50 -2.68 4.20 21.94
N GLY A 51 -3.16 5.25 21.25
CA GLY A 51 -2.39 5.94 20.20
C GLY A 51 -1.79 5.05 19.09
N ARG A 52 -0.50 5.28 18.76
CA ARG A 52 0.30 4.73 17.63
C ARG A 52 0.63 3.22 17.73
N VAL A 53 -0.20 2.43 18.40
CA VAL A 53 0.14 1.06 18.82
C VAL A 53 -0.81 0.03 18.22
N SER A 54 -0.27 -0.96 17.52
CA SER A 54 -1.01 -2.09 16.96
C SER A 54 -1.18 -3.22 17.97
N ASN A 55 -2.27 -3.98 17.90
CA ASN A 55 -2.53 -5.14 18.77
C ASN A 55 -2.13 -6.48 18.14
N ASP A 56 -1.29 -6.42 17.10
CA ASP A 56 -0.86 -7.59 16.34
C ASP A 56 -0.18 -8.63 17.22
N LEU A 57 -0.47 -9.90 16.92
CA LEU A 57 0.18 -11.03 17.59
C LEU A 57 1.56 -11.20 16.97
N VAL A 58 2.58 -11.32 17.83
CA VAL A 58 3.95 -11.58 17.42
C VAL A 58 4.37 -12.95 17.93
N MET A 59 4.89 -13.78 17.03
CA MET A 59 5.42 -15.11 17.35
C MET A 59 6.66 -15.41 16.50
N PRO A 60 7.50 -16.39 16.86
CA PRO A 60 8.58 -16.85 16.00
C PRO A 60 8.02 -17.38 14.67
N PHE A 61 8.67 -17.03 13.55
CA PHE A 61 8.19 -17.40 12.22
C PHE A 61 8.21 -18.91 11.99
N ARG A 62 9.18 -19.63 12.58
CA ARG A 62 9.22 -21.09 12.55
C ARG A 62 7.99 -21.76 13.17
N ASP A 63 7.26 -21.07 14.04
CA ASP A 63 6.11 -21.61 14.77
C ASP A 63 4.79 -21.47 14.00
N VAL A 64 4.78 -20.76 12.86
CA VAL A 64 3.59 -20.58 12.01
C VAL A 64 2.90 -21.91 11.64
N PRO A 65 3.60 -23.00 11.25
CA PRO A 65 2.96 -24.28 10.95
C PRO A 65 2.29 -24.96 12.16
N ASN A 66 2.66 -24.59 13.39
CA ASN A 66 2.00 -25.09 14.60
C ASN A 66 0.68 -24.36 14.87
N TRP A 67 0.48 -23.20 14.25
CA TRP A 67 -0.68 -22.35 14.47
C TRP A 67 -1.74 -22.47 13.36
N SER A 68 -1.31 -22.71 12.11
CA SER A 68 -2.20 -22.93 10.97
C SER A 68 -1.64 -24.03 10.07
N ASP A 69 -2.53 -24.88 9.57
CA ASP A 69 -2.17 -25.85 8.53
C ASP A 69 -1.78 -25.12 7.25
N LEU A 70 -0.53 -25.33 6.82
CA LEU A 70 -0.01 -24.78 5.58
C LEU A 70 -0.24 -25.79 4.44
N ILE A 71 -0.82 -25.31 3.34
CA ILE A 71 -0.94 -26.08 2.09
C ILE A 71 0.44 -26.23 1.42
N GLY A 72 0.58 -27.14 0.45
CA GLY A 72 1.89 -27.46 -0.17
C GLY A 72 2.67 -26.24 -0.66
N ARG A 73 2.00 -25.32 -1.36
CA ARG A 73 2.56 -24.03 -1.79
C ARG A 73 3.05 -23.17 -0.62
N ASP A 74 2.24 -23.04 0.43
CA ASP A 74 2.55 -22.21 1.60
C ASP A 74 3.65 -22.83 2.47
N LYS A 75 3.73 -24.17 2.54
CA LYS A 75 4.84 -24.90 3.17
C LYS A 75 6.17 -24.58 2.49
N LEU A 76 6.21 -24.69 1.16
CA LEU A 76 7.40 -24.36 0.38
C LEU A 76 7.82 -22.89 0.57
N LEU A 77 6.84 -21.97 0.56
CA LEU A 77 7.13 -20.55 0.80
C LEU A 77 7.66 -20.31 2.22
N HIS A 78 7.06 -20.93 3.23
CA HIS A 78 7.50 -20.84 4.62
C HIS A 78 8.94 -21.32 4.80
N GLU A 79 9.29 -22.47 4.22
CA GLU A 79 10.64 -23.03 4.26
C GLU A 79 11.67 -22.08 3.62
N ARG A 80 11.34 -21.50 2.45
CA ARG A 80 12.21 -20.55 1.75
C ARG A 80 12.45 -19.28 2.54
N VAL A 81 11.39 -18.69 3.08
CA VAL A 81 11.50 -17.49 3.90
C VAL A 81 12.35 -17.81 5.14
N SER A 82 12.09 -18.93 5.81
CA SER A 82 12.85 -19.35 7.00
C SER A 82 14.34 -19.55 6.69
N TYR A 83 14.67 -20.25 5.61
CA TYR A 83 16.05 -20.50 5.19
C TYR A 83 16.81 -19.22 4.85
N SER A 84 16.11 -18.25 4.23
CA SER A 84 16.69 -16.96 3.84
C SER A 84 17.21 -16.12 5.01
N TYR A 85 16.78 -16.41 6.26
CA TYR A 85 17.27 -15.73 7.46
C TYR A 85 18.79 -15.77 7.54
N SER A 86 19.36 -16.96 7.35
CA SER A 86 20.81 -17.20 7.47
C SER A 86 21.59 -16.54 6.33
N GLU A 87 21.10 -16.67 5.09
CA GLU A 87 21.76 -16.15 3.88
C GLU A 87 21.78 -14.62 3.84
N ARG A 88 20.71 -13.99 4.35
CA ARG A 88 20.50 -12.55 4.25
C ARG A 88 20.70 -11.81 5.56
N GLN A 89 21.23 -12.49 6.58
CA GLN A 89 21.44 -11.94 7.93
C GLN A 89 20.16 -11.27 8.47
N GLY A 90 19.03 -11.94 8.28
CA GLY A 90 17.71 -11.46 8.68
C GLY A 90 17.17 -10.28 7.86
N HIS A 91 17.77 -9.90 6.72
CA HIS A 91 17.20 -8.86 5.84
C HIS A 91 16.08 -9.42 4.94
N LEU A 92 14.90 -8.81 5.03
CA LEU A 92 13.75 -9.07 4.15
C LEU A 92 13.20 -7.75 3.60
N ASP A 93 12.77 -7.80 2.34
CA ASP A 93 12.08 -6.72 1.65
C ASP A 93 10.95 -7.27 0.76
N PRO A 94 9.94 -6.44 0.40
CA PRO A 94 8.78 -6.89 -0.38
C PRO A 94 9.10 -7.40 -1.79
N ILE A 95 10.19 -6.93 -2.41
CA ILE A 95 10.59 -7.37 -3.75
C ILE A 95 11.15 -8.79 -3.65
N THR A 96 12.03 -9.04 -2.69
CA THR A 96 12.54 -10.38 -2.40
C THR A 96 11.40 -11.38 -2.10
N ILE A 97 10.46 -11.00 -1.23
CA ILE A 97 9.33 -11.88 -0.89
C ILE A 97 8.38 -12.10 -2.07
N ARG A 98 8.19 -11.11 -2.95
CA ARG A 98 7.50 -11.32 -4.24
C ARG A 98 8.17 -12.41 -5.05
N ASP A 99 9.48 -12.37 -5.20
CA ASP A 99 10.19 -13.34 -6.03
C ASP A 99 10.13 -14.76 -5.42
N MET A 100 10.24 -14.88 -4.10
CA MET A 100 10.04 -16.15 -3.39
C MET A 100 8.63 -16.70 -3.58
N ARG A 101 7.59 -15.84 -3.55
CA ARG A 101 6.20 -16.22 -3.83
C ARG A 101 6.05 -16.75 -5.24
N LEU A 102 6.53 -16.02 -6.24
CA LEU A 102 6.43 -16.44 -7.65
C LEU A 102 7.10 -17.81 -7.88
N GLN A 103 8.27 -18.04 -7.28
CA GLN A 103 8.93 -19.33 -7.37
C GLN A 103 8.13 -20.44 -6.66
N ALA A 104 7.52 -20.15 -5.50
CA ALA A 104 6.69 -21.12 -4.79
C ALA A 104 5.42 -21.46 -5.57
N ASP A 105 4.81 -20.47 -6.23
CA ASP A 105 3.64 -20.62 -7.10
C ASP A 105 3.97 -21.51 -8.31
N LEU A 106 5.13 -21.32 -8.95
CA LEU A 106 5.57 -22.15 -10.08
C LEU A 106 5.77 -23.62 -9.71
N GLU A 107 6.33 -23.88 -8.52
CA GLU A 107 6.75 -25.23 -8.14
C GLU A 107 5.64 -26.03 -7.45
N ALA A 108 4.88 -25.39 -6.57
CA ALA A 108 3.92 -26.05 -5.70
C ALA A 108 2.50 -25.45 -5.73
N GLY A 109 2.30 -24.37 -6.49
CA GLY A 109 0.98 -23.78 -6.73
C GLY A 109 0.10 -24.64 -7.64
N ASP A 110 -1.19 -24.30 -7.68
CA ASP A 110 -2.12 -24.94 -8.62
C ASP A 110 -1.91 -24.43 -10.06
N GLU A 111 -2.64 -24.99 -11.03
CA GLU A 111 -2.52 -24.58 -12.45
C GLU A 111 -2.85 -23.10 -12.69
N ARG A 112 -3.65 -22.46 -11.83
CA ARG A 112 -3.94 -21.04 -11.94
C ARG A 112 -2.75 -20.23 -11.42
N ASP A 113 -2.22 -20.58 -10.26
CA ASP A 113 -1.07 -19.92 -9.63
C ASP A 113 0.17 -19.97 -10.54
N LYS A 114 0.45 -21.15 -11.12
CA LYS A 114 1.56 -21.32 -12.08
C LYS A 114 1.43 -20.38 -13.28
N ARG A 115 0.26 -20.37 -13.93
CA ARG A 115 0.01 -19.49 -15.09
C ARG A 115 0.14 -18.01 -14.73
N LEU A 116 -0.33 -17.60 -13.55
CA LEU A 116 -0.19 -16.23 -13.08
C LEU A 116 1.28 -15.87 -12.82
N ALA A 117 2.06 -16.78 -12.22
CA ALA A 117 3.48 -16.57 -11.95
C ALA A 117 4.30 -16.51 -13.24
N GLU A 118 4.06 -17.40 -14.21
CA GLU A 118 4.70 -17.39 -15.53
C GLU A 118 4.44 -16.07 -16.27
N ASN A 119 3.18 -15.62 -16.26
CA ASN A 119 2.80 -14.35 -16.87
C ASN A 119 3.50 -13.17 -16.19
N GLU A 120 3.53 -13.11 -14.86
CA GLU A 120 4.18 -12.02 -14.13
C GLU A 120 5.70 -11.98 -14.38
N ILE A 121 6.35 -13.13 -14.49
CA ILE A 121 7.77 -13.21 -14.87
C ILE A 121 8.00 -12.73 -16.30
N SER A 122 7.12 -13.12 -17.24
CA SER A 122 7.15 -12.64 -18.63
C SER A 122 7.01 -11.12 -18.70
N ILE A 123 6.02 -10.56 -17.99
CA ILE A 123 5.77 -9.11 -17.94
C ILE A 123 6.98 -8.38 -17.36
N THR A 124 7.63 -8.92 -16.31
CA THR A 124 8.81 -8.30 -15.69
C THR A 124 9.96 -8.11 -16.68
N ARG A 125 10.15 -9.03 -17.63
CA ARG A 125 11.17 -8.90 -18.68
C ARG A 125 10.82 -7.79 -19.68
N ILE A 126 9.55 -7.67 -20.03
CA ILE A 126 9.04 -6.64 -20.95
C ILE A 126 9.08 -5.25 -20.27
N ASP A 127 8.83 -5.19 -18.96
CA ASP A 127 8.87 -3.96 -18.16
C ASP A 127 10.24 -3.26 -18.25
N ILE A 128 11.34 -4.00 -18.29
CA ILE A 128 12.69 -3.43 -18.42
C ILE A 128 12.85 -2.69 -19.75
N GLN A 129 12.44 -3.33 -20.85
CA GLN A 129 12.50 -2.72 -22.19
C GLN A 129 11.59 -1.49 -22.27
N ASN A 130 10.37 -1.60 -21.75
CA ASN A 130 9.44 -0.49 -21.70
C ASN A 130 9.96 0.66 -20.83
N ALA A 131 10.63 0.35 -19.72
CA ALA A 131 11.20 1.36 -18.83
C ALA A 131 12.32 2.15 -19.51
N PHE A 132 13.16 1.48 -20.29
CA PHE A 132 14.17 2.16 -21.11
C PHE A 132 13.51 3.18 -22.06
N LEU A 133 12.46 2.78 -22.78
CA LEU A 133 11.76 3.68 -23.70
C LEU A 133 11.08 4.85 -22.98
N GLU A 134 10.48 4.62 -21.82
CA GLU A 134 9.86 5.69 -21.02
C GLU A 134 10.88 6.69 -20.49
N ILE A 135 12.02 6.21 -19.99
CA ILE A 135 13.14 7.06 -19.55
C ILE A 135 13.66 7.88 -20.73
N LEU A 136 13.87 7.25 -21.89
CA LEU A 136 14.30 7.94 -23.10
C LEU A 136 13.28 9.03 -23.49
N ALA A 137 11.99 8.74 -23.41
CA ALA A 137 10.94 9.72 -23.68
C ALA A 137 10.96 10.88 -22.68
N MET A 138 11.20 10.61 -21.39
CA MET A 138 11.37 11.66 -20.36
C MET A 138 12.53 12.60 -20.69
N PHE A 139 13.69 12.05 -21.06
CA PHE A 139 14.84 12.86 -21.50
C PHE A 139 14.52 13.64 -22.77
N GLY A 140 13.90 13.00 -23.77
CA GLY A 140 13.49 13.66 -25.01
C GLY A 140 12.63 14.89 -24.75
N ARG A 141 11.60 14.78 -23.92
CA ARG A 141 10.73 15.90 -23.54
C ARG A 141 11.49 17.01 -22.82
N LYS A 142 12.36 16.67 -21.87
CA LYS A 142 13.19 17.66 -21.16
C LYS A 142 14.09 18.44 -22.13
N TYR A 143 14.76 17.77 -23.08
CA TYR A 143 15.64 18.46 -24.03
C TYR A 143 14.88 19.23 -25.12
N ALA A 144 13.66 18.80 -25.45
CA ALA A 144 12.76 19.56 -26.31
C ALA A 144 12.47 20.97 -25.76
N GLU A 145 12.35 21.09 -24.43
CA GLU A 145 12.16 22.36 -23.74
C GLU A 145 13.43 23.22 -23.78
N ILE A 146 14.60 22.61 -23.56
CA ILE A 146 15.88 23.31 -23.49
C ILE A 146 16.36 23.80 -24.87
N LYS A 147 16.22 22.96 -25.91
CA LYS A 147 16.74 23.25 -27.26
C LYS A 147 15.70 23.78 -28.25
N GLY A 148 14.42 23.82 -27.87
CA GLY A 148 13.34 24.29 -28.73
C GLY A 148 12.92 23.31 -29.84
N GLU A 149 13.30 22.04 -29.74
CA GLU A 149 12.93 21.01 -30.70
C GLU A 149 11.50 20.50 -30.45
N SER A 150 10.51 21.12 -31.11
CA SER A 150 9.08 20.83 -30.88
C SER A 150 8.68 19.37 -31.11
N GLN A 151 9.36 18.68 -32.02
CA GLN A 151 9.12 17.27 -32.36
C GLN A 151 9.40 16.31 -31.19
N LEU A 152 10.32 16.67 -30.28
CA LEU A 152 10.67 15.85 -29.12
C LEU A 152 9.68 16.00 -27.95
N ARG A 153 8.80 17.01 -27.97
CA ARG A 153 7.81 17.24 -26.91
C ARG A 153 6.70 16.19 -26.88
N SER A 154 6.36 15.63 -28.03
CA SER A 154 5.30 14.62 -28.18
C SER A 154 5.81 13.18 -28.08
N VAL A 155 7.13 12.98 -27.89
CA VAL A 155 7.71 11.64 -27.76
C VAL A 155 7.21 10.99 -26.47
N ASN A 156 6.58 9.83 -26.64
CA ASN A 156 6.12 8.95 -25.56
C ASN A 156 6.50 7.49 -25.89
N ARG A 157 6.32 6.58 -24.94
CA ARG A 157 6.65 5.16 -25.16
C ARG A 157 5.94 4.57 -26.38
N GLN A 158 4.66 4.85 -26.60
CA GLN A 158 3.92 4.27 -27.74
C GLN A 158 4.52 4.70 -29.08
N VAL A 159 4.92 5.97 -29.21
CA VAL A 159 5.63 6.48 -30.39
C VAL A 159 6.98 5.77 -30.55
N LEU A 160 7.74 5.62 -29.46
CA LEU A 160 9.05 4.94 -29.51
C LEU A 160 8.94 3.45 -29.81
N MET A 161 7.93 2.76 -29.28
CA MET A 161 7.65 1.36 -29.60
C MET A 161 7.27 1.22 -31.08
N SER A 162 6.37 2.05 -31.58
CA SER A 162 5.99 2.06 -33.00
C SER A 162 7.18 2.32 -33.92
N LEU A 163 8.08 3.22 -33.53
CA LEU A 163 9.34 3.47 -34.25
C LEU A 163 10.29 2.28 -34.16
N SER A 164 10.42 1.64 -32.99
CA SER A 164 11.24 0.44 -32.82
C SER A 164 10.77 -0.71 -33.73
N ASP A 165 9.46 -0.87 -33.89
CA ASP A 165 8.88 -1.96 -34.69
C ASP A 165 8.86 -1.64 -36.19
N SER A 166 8.55 -0.39 -36.56
CA SER A 166 8.33 0.01 -37.96
C SER A 166 9.59 0.55 -38.64
N ASN A 167 10.47 1.25 -37.91
CA ASN A 167 11.70 1.83 -38.45
C ASN A 167 12.82 1.96 -37.39
N PRO A 168 13.55 0.86 -37.09
CA PRO A 168 14.60 0.85 -36.07
C PRO A 168 15.70 1.91 -36.27
N ALA A 169 15.96 2.30 -37.52
CA ALA A 169 16.99 3.30 -37.85
C ALA A 169 16.63 4.70 -37.32
N ASP A 170 15.35 5.07 -37.38
CA ASP A 170 14.85 6.36 -36.87
C ASP A 170 14.87 6.39 -35.33
N MET A 171 14.58 5.25 -34.68
CA MET A 171 14.72 5.12 -33.23
C MET A 171 16.17 5.36 -32.80
N LEU A 172 17.13 4.69 -33.46
CA LEU A 172 18.56 4.89 -33.19
C LEU A 172 18.99 6.34 -33.47
N HIS A 173 18.43 7.00 -34.47
CA HIS A 173 18.69 8.42 -34.72
C HIS A 173 18.17 9.31 -33.59
N LEU A 174 16.97 9.06 -33.09
CA LEU A 174 16.36 9.81 -31.99
C LEU A 174 17.11 9.61 -30.66
N VAL A 175 17.53 8.38 -30.35
CA VAL A 175 18.46 8.11 -29.23
C VAL A 175 19.73 8.93 -29.37
N ARG A 176 20.35 8.94 -30.57
CA ARG A 176 21.57 9.72 -30.83
C ARG A 176 21.37 11.22 -30.65
N ILE A 177 20.21 11.77 -31.01
CA ILE A 177 19.88 13.18 -30.79
C ILE A 177 19.79 13.46 -29.30
N ILE A 178 19.04 12.65 -28.54
CA ILE A 178 18.86 12.81 -27.09
C ILE A 178 20.20 12.67 -26.36
N VAL A 179 20.93 11.58 -26.62
CA VAL A 179 22.27 11.34 -26.07
C VAL A 179 23.23 12.46 -26.47
N GLY A 180 23.21 12.89 -27.74
CA GLY A 180 24.01 14.01 -28.21
C GLY A 180 23.67 15.33 -27.51
N ALA A 181 22.40 15.55 -27.16
CA ALA A 181 21.96 16.72 -26.43
C ALA A 181 22.41 16.72 -24.96
N VAL A 182 22.40 15.55 -24.29
CA VAL A 182 22.93 15.37 -22.93
C VAL A 182 24.44 15.56 -22.90
N VAL A 183 25.14 15.00 -23.89
CA VAL A 183 26.61 15.01 -23.95
C VAL A 183 27.17 16.36 -24.43
N SER A 184 26.36 17.18 -25.10
CA SER A 184 26.78 18.50 -25.60
C SER A 184 27.12 19.46 -24.45
N GLY A 185 28.39 19.49 -24.05
CA GLY A 185 28.91 20.28 -22.92
C GLY A 185 29.39 19.44 -21.73
N ALA A 186 29.33 18.11 -21.84
CA ALA A 186 29.72 17.14 -20.81
C ALA A 186 30.99 16.36 -21.19
N SER A 187 31.74 15.89 -20.20
CA SER A 187 32.97 15.10 -20.36
C SER A 187 32.74 13.58 -20.47
N ILE A 188 31.52 13.13 -20.80
CA ILE A 188 31.15 11.71 -20.86
C ILE A 188 31.01 11.23 -22.30
N SER A 189 31.42 9.98 -22.58
CA SER A 189 31.23 9.37 -23.91
C SER A 189 29.77 8.95 -24.14
N ARG A 190 29.38 8.80 -25.41
CA ARG A 190 28.01 8.35 -25.76
C ARG A 190 27.73 6.92 -25.27
N ASP A 191 28.70 6.03 -25.42
CA ASP A 191 28.58 4.62 -25.02
C ASP A 191 28.43 4.48 -23.50
N GLU A 192 29.14 5.32 -22.76
CA GLU A 192 29.05 5.36 -21.31
C GLU A 192 27.70 5.91 -20.82
N LEU A 193 27.19 6.96 -21.47
CA LEU A 193 25.84 7.45 -21.15
C LEU A 193 24.77 6.40 -21.48
N GLN A 194 24.89 5.70 -22.61
CA GLN A 194 23.99 4.61 -22.98
C GLN A 194 23.98 3.51 -21.91
N GLY A 195 25.16 3.01 -21.50
CA GLY A 195 25.27 1.99 -20.45
C GLY A 195 24.70 2.45 -19.09
N ARG A 196 24.82 3.76 -18.77
CA ARG A 196 24.18 4.36 -17.59
C ARG A 196 22.65 4.43 -17.73
N LEU A 197 22.11 4.68 -18.91
CA LEU A 197 20.66 4.67 -19.13
C LEU A 197 20.08 3.26 -19.10
N ASP A 198 20.79 2.28 -19.64
CA ASP A 198 20.40 0.86 -19.59
C ASP A 198 20.34 0.36 -18.14
N THR A 199 21.40 0.62 -17.36
CA THR A 199 21.45 0.27 -15.93
C THR A 199 20.36 1.00 -15.14
N LEU A 200 20.07 2.25 -15.49
CA LEU A 200 18.99 3.01 -14.85
C LEU A 200 17.62 2.38 -15.14
N ALA A 201 17.38 1.93 -16.38
CA ALA A 201 16.14 1.28 -16.77
C ALA A 201 15.89 0.02 -15.95
N ASP A 202 16.91 -0.82 -15.74
CA ASP A 202 16.79 -2.00 -14.87
C ASP A 202 16.40 -1.64 -13.44
N TYR A 203 16.99 -0.58 -12.88
CA TYR A 203 16.72 -0.15 -11.51
C TYR A 203 15.32 0.47 -11.35
N ALA A 204 14.90 1.25 -12.35
CA ALA A 204 13.65 1.98 -12.35
C ALA A 204 12.46 1.16 -12.87
N ALA A 205 12.69 0.05 -13.58
CA ALA A 205 11.64 -0.76 -14.19
C ALA A 205 10.47 -1.09 -13.25
N PRO A 206 10.69 -1.52 -11.99
CA PRO A 206 9.60 -1.77 -11.05
C PRO A 206 8.65 -0.59 -10.79
N ILE A 207 9.17 0.65 -10.87
CA ILE A 207 8.49 1.89 -10.50
C ILE A 207 8.28 2.81 -11.71
N CYS A 208 8.48 2.32 -12.93
CA CYS A 208 8.64 3.16 -14.10
C CYS A 208 7.45 4.11 -14.31
N SER A 209 6.22 3.58 -14.41
CA SER A 209 5.03 4.41 -14.57
C SER A 209 4.72 5.30 -13.36
N LEU A 210 5.29 5.03 -12.17
CA LEU A 210 5.22 5.99 -11.05
C LEU A 210 6.07 7.22 -11.32
N VAL A 211 7.30 7.00 -11.78
CA VAL A 211 8.29 8.05 -12.04
C VAL A 211 7.95 8.85 -13.29
N THR A 212 7.39 8.21 -14.31
CA THR A 212 7.03 8.85 -15.58
C THR A 212 5.64 9.49 -15.56
N GLU A 213 4.88 9.30 -14.47
CA GLU A 213 3.49 9.76 -14.31
C GLU A 213 2.53 9.26 -15.40
N ASP A 214 2.81 8.07 -15.95
CA ASP A 214 1.88 7.35 -16.80
C ASP A 214 0.63 6.95 -15.99
N SER A 215 -0.51 7.56 -16.33
CA SER A 215 -1.80 7.35 -15.64
C SER A 215 -2.31 5.92 -15.75
N THR A 216 -1.88 5.16 -16.76
CA THR A 216 -2.26 3.74 -16.91
C THR A 216 -1.53 2.84 -15.92
N ARG A 217 -0.40 3.32 -15.36
CA ARG A 217 0.46 2.57 -14.43
C ARG A 217 0.89 1.20 -14.96
N SER A 218 1.04 1.09 -16.29
CA SER A 218 1.18 -0.18 -16.98
C SER A 218 2.57 -0.81 -16.86
N VAL A 219 3.61 0.00 -16.67
CA VAL A 219 5.02 -0.43 -16.65
C VAL A 219 5.56 -0.48 -15.23
N GLY A 220 6.03 -1.67 -14.85
CA GLY A 220 6.61 -1.94 -13.54
C GLY A 220 5.60 -2.48 -12.54
N PHE A 221 5.99 -3.55 -11.83
CA PHE A 221 5.09 -4.21 -10.91
C PHE A 221 4.66 -3.31 -9.73
N LEU A 222 5.52 -2.43 -9.20
CA LEU A 222 5.13 -1.50 -8.13
C LEU A 222 4.19 -0.43 -8.65
N SER A 223 4.34 0.02 -9.90
CA SER A 223 3.36 0.89 -10.55
C SER A 223 1.99 0.21 -10.63
N ARG A 224 1.94 -1.07 -11.03
CA ARG A 224 0.69 -1.83 -11.07
C ARG A 224 0.08 -2.03 -9.68
N GLN A 225 0.91 -2.25 -8.64
CA GLN A 225 0.44 -2.30 -7.25
C GLN A 225 -0.16 -0.98 -6.79
N MET A 226 0.45 0.16 -7.16
CA MET A 226 -0.15 1.48 -6.91
C MET A 226 -1.49 1.63 -7.61
N ARG A 227 -1.63 1.16 -8.86
CA ARG A 227 -2.92 1.23 -9.56
C ARG A 227 -4.02 0.46 -8.84
N LEU A 228 -3.72 -0.74 -8.33
CA LEU A 228 -4.66 -1.52 -7.52
C LEU A 228 -5.06 -0.76 -6.24
N LEU A 229 -4.11 -0.06 -5.62
CA LEU A 229 -4.37 0.77 -4.44
C LEU A 229 -5.28 1.97 -4.76
N GLU A 230 -5.01 2.67 -5.86
CA GLU A 230 -5.83 3.78 -6.38
C GLU A 230 -7.25 3.29 -6.70
N GLN A 231 -7.40 2.15 -7.38
CA GLN A 231 -8.70 1.53 -7.69
C GLN A 231 -9.48 1.13 -6.44
N LEU A 232 -8.80 0.55 -5.44
CA LEU A 232 -9.42 0.23 -4.15
C LEU A 232 -9.93 1.50 -3.47
N ARG A 233 -9.11 2.55 -3.45
CA ARG A 233 -9.46 3.85 -2.86
C ARG A 233 -10.67 4.47 -3.55
N GLU A 234 -10.65 4.54 -4.88
CA GLU A 234 -11.76 5.05 -5.70
C GLU A 234 -13.04 4.26 -5.42
N GLY A 235 -12.97 2.93 -5.48
CA GLY A 235 -14.14 2.07 -5.29
C GLY A 235 -14.72 2.16 -3.87
N VAL A 236 -13.90 2.22 -2.82
CA VAL A 236 -14.40 2.39 -1.45
C VAL A 236 -15.02 3.78 -1.28
N ALA A 237 -14.37 4.83 -1.81
CA ALA A 237 -14.90 6.20 -1.72
C ALA A 237 -16.25 6.34 -2.45
N GLU A 238 -16.38 5.75 -3.64
CA GLU A 238 -17.62 5.73 -4.41
C GLU A 238 -18.72 4.95 -3.67
N TYR A 239 -18.41 3.76 -3.17
CA TYR A 239 -19.35 2.95 -2.40
C TYR A 239 -19.88 3.69 -1.16
N CYS A 240 -19.02 4.48 -0.50
CA CYS A 240 -19.36 5.34 0.62
C CYS A 240 -19.87 6.73 0.22
N SER A 241 -20.06 7.04 -1.06
CA SER A 241 -20.71 8.28 -1.51
C SER A 241 -22.23 8.12 -1.66
N VAL A 242 -22.69 6.89 -1.86
CA VAL A 242 -24.10 6.51 -1.86
C VAL A 242 -24.61 6.44 -0.42
N GLN A 243 -25.88 6.76 -0.17
CA GLN A 243 -26.46 6.69 1.17
C GLN A 243 -26.37 5.25 1.72
N ARG A 244 -25.48 5.05 2.70
CA ARG A 244 -25.29 3.80 3.46
C ARG A 244 -25.55 4.05 4.94
N ILE A 245 -25.59 2.97 5.70
CA ILE A 245 -25.61 2.98 7.16
C ILE A 245 -24.37 3.74 7.66
N GLU A 246 -24.52 4.62 8.65
CA GLU A 246 -23.51 5.59 9.12
C GLU A 246 -22.18 4.90 9.52
N GLU A 247 -22.29 3.75 10.15
CA GLU A 247 -21.21 2.84 10.54
C GLU A 247 -20.32 2.41 9.37
N VAL A 248 -20.95 2.02 8.26
CA VAL A 248 -20.25 1.61 7.02
C VAL A 248 -19.53 2.81 6.42
N MET A 249 -20.13 4.00 6.53
CA MET A 249 -19.54 5.25 6.08
C MET A 249 -18.33 5.64 6.92
N GLU A 250 -18.39 5.49 8.24
CA GLU A 250 -17.26 5.80 9.14
C GLU A 250 -16.10 4.82 8.92
N ALA A 251 -16.38 3.52 8.80
CA ALA A 251 -15.40 2.50 8.42
C ALA A 251 -14.74 2.80 7.07
N GLY A 252 -15.55 3.14 6.07
CA GLY A 252 -15.08 3.53 4.75
C GLY A 252 -14.19 4.77 4.76
N ARG A 253 -14.55 5.81 5.52
CA ARG A 253 -13.74 7.02 5.67
C ARG A 253 -12.37 6.72 6.28
N VAL A 254 -12.29 5.87 7.30
CA VAL A 254 -11.01 5.48 7.90
C VAL A 254 -10.16 4.67 6.93
N VAL A 255 -10.76 3.76 6.16
CA VAL A 255 -10.06 3.01 5.12
C VAL A 255 -9.54 3.94 4.04
N VAL A 256 -10.38 4.83 3.48
CA VAL A 256 -9.98 5.81 2.46
C VAL A 256 -8.89 6.73 2.96
N PHE A 257 -8.99 7.23 4.20
CA PHE A 257 -7.95 8.06 4.79
C PHE A 257 -6.61 7.31 4.86
N ASN A 258 -6.62 6.06 5.34
CA ASN A 258 -5.40 5.25 5.38
C ASN A 258 -4.83 5.04 3.97
N LEU A 259 -5.67 4.67 2.98
CA LEU A 259 -5.25 4.52 1.59
C LEU A 259 -4.60 5.79 1.03
N ASP A 260 -5.23 6.95 1.25
CA ASP A 260 -4.72 8.26 0.80
C ASP A 260 -3.33 8.56 1.39
N THR A 261 -3.10 8.25 2.68
CA THR A 261 -1.77 8.47 3.29
C THR A 261 -0.66 7.64 2.65
N PHE A 262 -0.94 6.37 2.31
CA PHE A 262 0.01 5.47 1.67
C PHE A 262 0.26 5.85 0.20
N ILE A 263 -0.80 6.28 -0.51
CA ILE A 263 -0.73 6.80 -1.88
C ILE A 263 0.15 8.04 -1.93
N GLU A 264 -0.10 9.02 -1.07
CA GLU A 264 0.64 10.28 -1.00
C GLU A 264 2.12 10.07 -0.66
N TYR A 265 2.42 9.21 0.31
CA TYR A 265 3.80 8.86 0.66
C TYR A 265 4.52 8.22 -0.54
N THR A 266 3.85 7.31 -1.25
CA THR A 266 4.40 6.62 -2.43
C THR A 266 4.70 7.61 -3.56
N MET A 267 3.76 8.50 -3.86
CA MET A 267 3.90 9.52 -4.90
C MET A 267 5.04 10.49 -4.59
N GLU A 268 5.21 10.90 -3.34
CA GLU A 268 6.31 11.79 -2.96
C GLU A 268 7.69 11.15 -3.15
N ARG A 269 7.82 9.86 -2.82
CA ARG A 269 9.06 9.11 -3.08
C ARG A 269 9.32 8.98 -4.58
N ALA A 270 8.27 8.70 -5.37
CA ALA A 270 8.37 8.63 -6.82
C ALA A 270 8.77 10.00 -7.43
N HIS A 271 8.23 11.11 -6.94
CA HIS A 271 8.63 12.46 -7.35
C HIS A 271 10.09 12.77 -7.00
N THR A 272 10.56 12.33 -5.83
CA THR A 272 11.98 12.45 -5.45
C THR A 272 12.89 11.74 -6.44
N ILE A 273 12.52 10.52 -6.85
CA ILE A 273 13.23 9.76 -7.87
C ILE A 273 13.18 10.47 -9.23
N LYS A 274 12.00 10.92 -9.66
CA LYS A 274 11.81 11.65 -10.93
C LYS A 274 12.72 12.87 -11.02
N ALA A 275 12.76 13.69 -9.96
CA ALA A 275 13.59 14.88 -9.91
C ALA A 275 15.09 14.54 -10.02
N ALA A 276 15.54 13.45 -9.38
CA ALA A 276 16.92 13.01 -9.45
C ALA A 276 17.27 12.41 -10.83
N VAL A 277 16.40 11.59 -11.41
CA VAL A 277 16.59 10.99 -12.75
C VAL A 277 16.70 12.06 -13.83
N LEU A 278 15.93 13.14 -13.72
CA LEU A 278 15.95 14.27 -14.65
C LEU A 278 17.10 15.25 -14.39
N ASP A 279 17.95 15.07 -13.39
CA ASP A 279 19.10 15.95 -13.15
C ASP A 279 20.36 15.41 -13.86
N ASP A 280 20.73 16.06 -14.97
CA ASP A 280 21.84 15.66 -15.83
C ASP A 280 23.16 15.54 -15.07
N ARG A 281 23.33 16.29 -13.98
CA ARG A 281 24.56 16.30 -13.16
C ARG A 281 24.86 14.93 -12.55
N TYR A 282 23.86 14.06 -12.40
CA TYR A 282 24.07 12.70 -11.91
C TYR A 282 24.80 11.81 -12.92
N TYR A 283 24.70 12.10 -14.20
CA TYR A 283 25.27 11.26 -15.27
C TYR A 283 26.67 11.69 -15.68
N LEU A 284 27.18 12.81 -15.16
CA LEU A 284 28.45 13.41 -15.58
C LEU A 284 29.70 12.84 -14.88
N ASN A 285 29.52 12.13 -13.76
CA ASN A 285 30.62 11.44 -13.09
C ASN A 285 30.13 10.18 -12.37
N ASP A 286 31.03 9.23 -12.12
CA ASP A 286 30.70 7.91 -11.57
C ASP A 286 30.11 8.01 -10.16
N LYS A 287 30.74 8.78 -9.27
CA LYS A 287 30.33 8.89 -7.88
C LYS A 287 28.91 9.43 -7.71
N LYS A 288 28.52 10.40 -8.54
CA LYS A 288 27.15 10.94 -8.54
C LYS A 288 26.18 9.91 -9.13
N TYR A 289 26.56 9.23 -10.20
CA TYR A 289 25.70 8.21 -10.80
C TYR A 289 25.45 7.03 -9.85
N GLU A 290 26.47 6.56 -9.14
CA GLU A 290 26.30 5.61 -8.03
C GLU A 290 25.36 6.17 -6.94
N GLY A 291 25.49 7.45 -6.63
CA GLY A 291 24.58 8.16 -5.72
C GLY A 291 23.13 8.16 -6.20
N LEU A 292 22.89 8.34 -7.51
CA LEU A 292 21.57 8.24 -8.13
C LEU A 292 21.00 6.83 -8.01
N LEU A 293 21.79 5.81 -8.37
CA LEU A 293 21.36 4.41 -8.26
C LEU A 293 21.04 4.03 -6.81
N LYS A 294 21.83 4.51 -5.85
CA LYS A 294 21.56 4.34 -4.42
C LYS A 294 20.26 5.01 -4.00
N LEU A 295 20.04 6.28 -4.40
CA LEU A 295 18.80 7.00 -4.12
C LEU A 295 17.59 6.26 -4.67
N ILE A 296 17.65 5.80 -5.92
CA ILE A 296 16.58 5.02 -6.55
C ILE A 296 16.33 3.74 -5.78
N ARG A 297 17.38 2.99 -5.41
CA ARG A 297 17.25 1.76 -4.64
C ARG A 297 16.58 2.02 -3.28
N ASP A 298 17.03 3.03 -2.55
CA ASP A 298 16.54 3.35 -1.20
C ASP A 298 15.07 3.80 -1.23
N GLU A 299 14.71 4.71 -2.14
CA GLU A 299 13.33 5.19 -2.29
C GLU A 299 12.40 4.11 -2.89
N ARG A 300 12.89 3.28 -3.83
CA ARG A 300 12.14 2.14 -4.37
C ARG A 300 11.80 1.12 -3.28
N ILE A 301 12.73 0.85 -2.37
CA ILE A 301 12.47 -0.03 -1.23
C ILE A 301 11.36 0.56 -0.36
N LYS A 302 11.41 1.85 -0.04
CA LYS A 302 10.33 2.51 0.73
C LYS A 302 8.97 2.43 0.02
N ILE A 303 8.93 2.68 -1.28
CA ILE A 303 7.71 2.51 -2.10
C ILE A 303 7.21 1.08 -2.01
N SER A 304 8.10 0.09 -2.17
CA SER A 304 7.71 -1.33 -2.12
C SER A 304 7.07 -1.67 -0.77
N PHE A 305 7.60 -1.15 0.33
CA PHE A 305 7.04 -1.34 1.66
C PHE A 305 5.70 -0.63 1.85
N ALA A 306 5.55 0.60 1.35
CA ALA A 306 4.28 1.31 1.44
C ALA A 306 3.16 0.53 0.73
N LEU A 307 3.43 0.01 -0.46
CA LEU A 307 2.45 -0.75 -1.25
C LEU A 307 2.22 -2.19 -0.74
N ASP A 308 3.15 -2.71 0.07
CA ASP A 308 3.16 -4.10 0.51
C ASP A 308 1.92 -4.48 1.35
N GLY A 309 1.21 -5.53 0.89
CA GLY A 309 0.01 -6.10 1.51
C GLY A 309 -1.32 -5.51 1.02
N TRP A 310 -1.32 -4.40 0.29
CA TRP A 310 -2.56 -3.79 -0.20
C TRP A 310 -3.22 -4.56 -1.35
N ALA A 311 -2.43 -5.26 -2.16
CA ALA A 311 -2.92 -6.04 -3.31
C ALA A 311 -4.04 -7.01 -2.92
N GLY A 312 -3.88 -7.75 -1.81
CA GLY A 312 -4.87 -8.73 -1.34
C GLY A 312 -6.20 -8.07 -0.98
N HIS A 313 -6.17 -6.88 -0.37
CA HIS A 313 -7.36 -6.09 -0.09
C HIS A 313 -8.05 -5.62 -1.37
N ALA A 314 -7.27 -5.09 -2.33
CA ALA A 314 -7.79 -4.61 -3.59
C ALA A 314 -8.44 -5.74 -4.41
N THR A 315 -7.78 -6.90 -4.51
CA THR A 315 -8.32 -8.06 -5.22
C THR A 315 -9.63 -8.55 -4.59
N ARG A 316 -9.72 -8.63 -3.25
CA ARG A 316 -10.98 -8.98 -2.57
C ARG A 316 -12.09 -7.99 -2.90
N TRP A 317 -11.81 -6.69 -2.83
CA TRP A 317 -12.78 -5.65 -3.15
C TRP A 317 -13.28 -5.72 -4.59
N LEU A 318 -12.38 -5.88 -5.55
CA LEU A 318 -12.69 -5.94 -6.99
C LEU A 318 -13.38 -7.24 -7.40
N SER A 319 -13.27 -8.31 -6.60
CA SER A 319 -13.92 -9.59 -6.87
C SER A 319 -15.41 -9.62 -6.55
N VAL A 320 -15.92 -8.64 -5.80
CA VAL A 320 -17.33 -8.54 -5.40
C VAL A 320 -18.10 -7.69 -6.38
N GLY A 321 -19.30 -8.13 -6.79
CA GLY A 321 -20.19 -7.33 -7.64
C GLY A 321 -20.54 -5.97 -6.99
N GLU A 322 -20.72 -4.93 -7.80
CA GLU A 322 -21.05 -3.59 -7.29
C GLU A 322 -22.40 -3.55 -6.57
N ASP A 323 -23.35 -4.36 -7.03
CA ASP A 323 -24.70 -4.46 -6.46
C ASP A 323 -24.79 -5.36 -5.21
N ASP A 324 -23.75 -6.15 -4.89
CA ASP A 324 -23.75 -7.02 -3.72
C ASP A 324 -23.35 -6.26 -2.45
N VAL A 325 -24.32 -5.51 -1.91
CA VAL A 325 -24.14 -4.68 -0.71
C VAL A 325 -23.64 -5.49 0.49
N SER A 326 -24.13 -6.72 0.67
CA SER A 326 -23.76 -7.56 1.82
C SER A 326 -22.30 -7.99 1.74
N ALA A 327 -21.88 -8.49 0.58
CA ALA A 327 -20.49 -8.89 0.37
C ALA A 327 -19.54 -7.68 0.41
N ARG A 328 -19.94 -6.51 -0.13
CA ARG A 328 -19.15 -5.27 -0.04
C ARG A 328 -18.93 -4.84 1.41
N ASN A 329 -19.97 -4.88 2.25
CA ASN A 329 -19.84 -4.59 3.68
C ASN A 329 -18.90 -5.56 4.41
N ALA A 330 -18.98 -6.86 4.08
CA ALA A 330 -18.10 -7.87 4.64
C ALA A 330 -16.64 -7.65 4.24
N VAL A 331 -16.37 -7.32 2.96
CA VAL A 331 -15.02 -7.01 2.50
C VAL A 331 -14.50 -5.71 3.11
N LEU A 332 -15.32 -4.65 3.20
CA LEU A 332 -14.91 -3.40 3.85
C LEU A 332 -14.52 -3.64 5.31
N THR A 333 -15.31 -4.44 6.02
CA THR A 333 -15.02 -4.85 7.40
C THR A 333 -13.71 -5.63 7.47
N PHE A 334 -13.48 -6.57 6.56
CA PHE A 334 -12.20 -7.28 6.46
C PHE A 334 -11.03 -6.31 6.24
N ILE A 335 -11.16 -5.35 5.33
CA ILE A 335 -10.12 -4.35 5.06
C ILE A 335 -9.86 -3.52 6.31
N LEU A 336 -10.89 -2.98 6.96
CA LEU A 336 -10.71 -2.22 8.21
C LEU A 336 -10.00 -3.06 9.30
N ARG A 337 -10.29 -4.36 9.36
CA ARG A 337 -9.69 -5.29 10.32
C ARG A 337 -8.24 -5.66 10.01
N GLN A 338 -7.85 -5.72 8.75
CA GLN A 338 -6.59 -6.33 8.32
C GLN A 338 -5.68 -5.38 7.55
N MET A 339 -6.13 -4.14 7.29
CA MET A 339 -5.37 -3.16 6.54
C MET A 339 -4.02 -2.88 7.22
N PRO A 340 -2.98 -2.62 6.43
CA PRO A 340 -1.69 -2.19 6.92
C PRO A 340 -1.76 -1.07 7.98
N ALA A 341 -1.14 -1.31 9.13
CA ALA A 341 -0.91 -0.26 10.12
C ALA A 341 0.16 0.73 9.59
N PRO A 342 -0.08 2.05 9.63
CA PRO A 342 0.92 3.05 9.31
C PRO A 342 2.06 2.98 10.34
N PRO A 343 3.33 2.88 9.92
CA PRO A 343 4.44 3.06 10.84
C PRO A 343 4.60 4.53 11.24
N GLN A 344 5.34 4.78 12.32
CA GLN A 344 5.67 6.14 12.77
C GLN A 344 6.27 6.99 11.65
N GLU A 345 7.14 6.41 10.81
CA GLU A 345 7.69 7.10 9.64
C GLU A 345 6.59 7.69 8.72
N LEU A 346 5.47 6.98 8.52
CA LEU A 346 4.35 7.44 7.73
C LEU A 346 3.49 8.45 8.51
N ASP A 347 3.26 8.22 9.79
CA ASP A 347 2.53 9.17 10.65
C ASP A 347 3.26 10.53 10.69
N ASP A 348 4.58 10.53 10.87
CA ASP A 348 5.41 11.74 10.90
C ASP A 348 5.45 12.43 9.52
N PHE A 349 5.24 11.68 8.44
CA PHE A 349 5.04 12.24 7.10
C PHE A 349 3.68 12.95 6.99
N VAL A 350 2.60 12.27 7.38
CA VAL A 350 1.23 12.79 7.34
C VAL A 350 1.08 14.02 8.23
N GLU A 351 1.62 13.97 9.44
CA GLU A 351 1.58 15.07 10.40
C GLU A 351 2.23 16.34 9.83
N ARG A 352 3.38 16.21 9.17
CA ARG A 352 4.06 17.34 8.50
C ARG A 352 3.28 17.90 7.31
N LYS A 353 2.52 17.08 6.58
CA LYS A 353 1.86 17.46 5.33
C LYS A 353 0.40 17.90 5.50
N PHE A 354 -0.32 17.30 6.45
CA PHE A 354 -1.78 17.45 6.59
C PHE A 354 -2.25 17.84 8.01
N GLY A 355 -1.36 17.82 9.02
CA GLY A 355 -1.73 18.06 10.42
C GLY A 355 -2.27 16.81 11.13
N GLY A 356 -2.31 16.84 12.47
CA GLY A 356 -2.36 15.65 13.34
C GLY A 356 -3.68 14.87 13.38
N HIS A 357 -3.88 13.94 12.45
CA HIS A 357 -4.88 12.87 12.56
C HIS A 357 -4.23 11.49 12.33
N ASN A 358 -4.38 10.58 13.29
CA ASN A 358 -3.82 9.23 13.22
C ASN A 358 -4.89 8.20 12.78
N PRO A 359 -4.70 7.45 11.68
CA PRO A 359 -5.66 6.45 11.22
C PRO A 359 -5.95 5.34 12.24
N MET A 360 -4.96 4.93 13.03
CA MET A 360 -5.08 3.84 13.99
C MET A 360 -5.87 4.21 15.23
N SER A 361 -5.81 5.47 15.67
CA SER A 361 -6.67 5.93 16.77
C SER A 361 -8.12 6.03 16.33
N MET A 362 -8.39 6.46 15.09
CA MET A 362 -9.74 6.45 14.52
C MET A 362 -10.27 5.02 14.36
N ARG A 363 -9.45 4.11 13.82
CA ARG A 363 -9.75 2.67 13.74
C ARG A 363 -10.06 2.09 15.13
N GLY A 364 -9.20 2.32 16.12
CA GLY A 364 -9.36 1.81 17.48
C GLY A 364 -10.68 2.23 18.14
N ARG A 365 -11.13 3.46 17.91
CA ARG A 365 -12.45 3.95 18.37
C ARG A 365 -13.59 3.19 17.73
N ILE A 366 -13.65 3.13 16.39
CA ILE A 366 -14.70 2.42 15.64
C ILE A 366 -14.82 0.96 16.09
N VAL A 367 -13.68 0.29 16.30
CA VAL A 367 -13.63 -1.10 16.75
C VAL A 367 -14.23 -1.31 18.13
N LYS A 368 -13.95 -0.42 19.08
CA LYS A 368 -14.56 -0.47 20.42
C LYS A 368 -16.06 -0.21 20.41
N GLU A 369 -16.53 0.56 19.44
CA GLU A 369 -17.89 1.10 19.41
C GLU A 369 -18.91 0.15 18.74
N MET A 370 -18.47 -0.88 17.99
CA MET A 370 -19.36 -1.54 17.03
C MET A 370 -19.57 -3.06 17.17
N HIS A 371 -18.82 -3.82 17.97
CA HIS A 371 -18.89 -5.30 17.93
C HIS A 371 -18.81 -5.98 19.31
N SER A 372 -19.60 -7.03 19.47
CA SER A 372 -19.43 -8.02 20.55
C SER A 372 -18.16 -8.84 20.30
N TRP A 373 -17.35 -9.02 21.35
CA TRP A 373 -16.08 -9.76 21.29
C TRP A 373 -16.27 -11.28 21.26
N MET A 374 -17.50 -11.77 21.46
CA MET A 374 -17.80 -13.19 21.66
C MET A 374 -18.30 -13.90 20.39
N ASP A 375 -18.96 -13.19 19.49
CA ASP A 375 -19.72 -13.80 18.39
C ASP A 375 -19.74 -12.98 17.10
N ASP A 376 -18.91 -11.93 17.00
CA ASP A 376 -18.81 -11.04 15.83
C ASP A 376 -20.14 -10.35 15.45
N SER A 377 -21.17 -10.43 16.29
CA SER A 377 -22.47 -9.81 16.05
C SER A 377 -22.46 -8.33 16.45
N LEU A 378 -23.28 -7.55 15.75
CA LEU A 378 -23.48 -6.13 16.01
C LEU A 378 -24.07 -5.96 17.42
N ASP A 379 -23.30 -5.34 18.31
CA ASP A 379 -23.83 -4.92 19.61
C ASP A 379 -24.54 -3.57 19.45
N GLN A 380 -25.83 -3.64 19.10
CA GLN A 380 -26.66 -2.44 18.94
C GLN A 380 -26.79 -1.62 20.23
N GLU A 381 -26.58 -2.22 21.40
CA GLU A 381 -26.64 -1.55 22.69
C GLU A 381 -25.39 -0.66 22.89
N ILE A 382 -24.21 -1.18 22.60
CA ILE A 382 -22.94 -0.44 22.66
C ILE A 382 -22.93 0.68 21.63
N TYR A 383 -23.30 0.38 20.38
CA TYR A 383 -23.36 1.37 19.32
C TYR A 383 -24.28 2.55 19.67
N ARG A 384 -25.50 2.26 20.17
CA ARG A 384 -26.43 3.31 20.60
C ARG A 384 -25.84 4.17 21.72
N ARG A 385 -25.23 3.56 22.75
CA ARG A 385 -24.65 4.31 23.89
C ARG A 385 -23.54 5.28 23.45
N VAL A 386 -22.70 4.87 22.51
CA VAL A 386 -21.62 5.70 21.96
C VAL A 386 -22.16 6.88 21.16
N MET A 387 -23.13 6.65 20.28
CA MET A 387 -23.76 7.71 19.49
C MET A 387 -24.52 8.72 20.37
N HIS A 388 -25.04 8.28 21.52
CA HIS A 388 -25.67 9.16 22.51
C HIS A 388 -24.65 10.07 23.23
N VAL A 389 -23.44 9.58 23.50
CA VAL A 389 -22.36 10.40 24.07
C VAL A 389 -21.85 11.43 23.06
N ARG A 390 -21.76 11.06 21.78
CA ARG A 390 -21.34 11.99 20.69
C ARG A 390 -22.37 13.09 20.39
N THR A 391 -23.67 12.84 20.61
CA THR A 391 -24.75 13.83 20.39
C THR A 391 -25.02 14.72 21.60
N GLY A 392 -24.37 14.48 22.75
CA GLY A 392 -24.49 15.32 23.95
C GLY A 392 -25.82 15.17 24.70
N VAL A 393 -26.58 14.09 24.48
CA VAL A 393 -27.87 13.85 25.15
C VAL A 393 -27.72 12.75 26.19
N ASP A 394 -27.64 13.14 27.46
CA ASP A 394 -27.57 12.23 28.61
C ASP A 394 -28.95 11.58 28.89
N PRO A 395 -29.08 10.24 28.86
CA PRO A 395 -30.34 9.55 29.16
C PRO A 395 -30.74 9.61 30.64
N LEU A 396 -29.86 10.08 31.54
CA LEU A 396 -30.22 10.36 32.94
C LEU A 396 -30.85 11.75 33.12
N ALA A 397 -30.66 12.67 32.18
CA ALA A 397 -31.26 14.01 32.24
C ALA A 397 -32.77 13.98 31.97
N ASP A 398 -33.26 13.04 31.16
CA ASP A 398 -34.71 12.88 30.92
C ASP A 398 -35.42 12.09 32.04
N ARG A 399 -34.67 11.37 32.89
CA ARG A 399 -35.21 10.79 34.13
C ARG A 399 -35.23 11.76 35.31
N MET A 400 -34.59 12.93 35.18
CA MET A 400 -34.55 13.99 36.19
C MET A 400 -35.27 15.27 35.77
N ARG A 401 -36.06 15.27 34.69
CA ARG A 401 -36.99 16.37 34.43
C ARG A 401 -38.12 16.34 35.45
N PRO A 402 -38.40 17.44 36.18
CA PRO A 402 -39.53 17.49 37.09
C PRO A 402 -40.81 17.22 36.30
N ALA A 403 -41.66 16.34 36.85
CA ALA A 403 -42.90 15.91 36.23
C ALA A 403 -43.70 17.10 35.68
N THR A 404 -44.16 16.96 34.44
CA THR A 404 -45.02 17.91 33.75
C THR A 404 -46.25 18.28 34.59
N PRO A 405 -46.80 19.51 34.44
CA PRO A 405 -47.92 20.04 35.23
C PRO A 405 -49.22 19.20 35.19
N ASP A 406 -49.32 18.23 34.30
CA ASP A 406 -50.45 17.32 34.21
C ASP A 406 -50.43 16.19 35.25
N LEU A 407 -49.25 15.75 35.73
CA LEU A 407 -49.15 14.76 36.81
C LEU A 407 -49.54 15.39 38.17
N GLN A 408 -49.15 16.65 38.41
CA GLN A 408 -49.56 17.40 39.60
C GLN A 408 -51.07 17.68 39.62
N ARG A 409 -51.70 17.91 38.45
CA ARG A 409 -53.17 18.02 38.34
C ARG A 409 -53.88 16.69 38.57
N ALA A 410 -53.32 15.57 38.10
CA ALA A 410 -53.87 14.25 38.35
C ALA A 410 -53.84 13.90 39.85
N ILE A 411 -52.73 14.22 40.54
CA ILE A 411 -52.59 14.02 41.99
C ILE A 411 -53.54 14.94 42.77
N LYS A 412 -53.69 16.21 42.38
CA LYS A 412 -54.64 17.14 43.02
C LYS A 412 -56.09 16.69 42.90
N ARG A 413 -56.48 16.12 41.75
CA ARG A 413 -57.82 15.57 41.50
C ARG A 413 -58.08 14.30 42.31
N ALA A 414 -57.07 13.44 42.46
CA ALA A 414 -57.18 12.24 43.27
C ALA A 414 -57.34 12.57 44.77
N ILE A 415 -56.60 13.56 45.29
CA ILE A 415 -56.70 13.99 46.69
C ILE A 415 -58.07 14.61 46.99
N SER A 416 -58.61 15.44 46.08
CA SER A 416 -59.94 16.06 46.23
C SER A 416 -61.13 15.10 46.10
N ALA A 417 -60.92 13.86 45.62
CA ALA A 417 -61.96 12.85 45.50
C ALA A 417 -62.06 11.93 46.74
N THR A 418 -61.20 12.13 47.74
CA THR A 418 -61.13 11.34 48.98
C THR A 418 -61.22 12.20 50.25
N SER A 419 -61.66 13.46 50.14
CA SER A 419 -61.96 14.35 51.27
C SER A 419 -63.46 14.64 51.35
#